data_AF-A0A9N9F718-F1
#
_entry.id   AF-A0A9N9F718-F1
#
_cell.length_a   1.000
_cell.length_b   1.000
_cell.length_c   1.000
_cell.angle_alpha   90.00
_cell.angle_beta   90.00
_cell.angle_gamma   90.00
#
_symmetry.space_group_name_H-M   'P 1'
#
loop_
_entity.id
_entity.type
_entity.pdbx_description
1 polymer ?
#
loop_
_entity_poly.entity_id
_entity_poly.type
_entity_poly.pdbx_seq_one_letter_code
_entity_poly.pdbx_strand_id
1 'polypeptide(L)'
;MSKYKAMLLLQGKLVQTLHFGPYAKNWWISCLTHDLTYTFLYPVCLSMKTITIVNHRDFIITVVQNNFEPRYICQSEALQSNICRSLSEAITSIYQQAFFTKTRLDGLLVMGYCDSEICKMLLSSIYFHSYTITTGSLNLTIFGIGKSNNPNWNYARKGYRSSFVHNFRKTRLIFFQEFNNKEAIVRIYQNFQEIQTFCDTNPNSIWNKIGILTQFTGSILFGLEHEWMKSKISKELTLLCTKKYQYVYKMKKNFINWKNQESNIIELTTKLQEIYPPDYTIEDCELHVWKTLLQYTGCTNRTPFGKESTFEFWTQSKDPTNNQAMLKQLYENRYFSTENHESDAAILECISGCLRC
;
A
#
# COMPACT_ATOMS: atom_id res chain seq x y z
N MET A 1 -24.99 23.25 1.99
CA MET A 1 -25.49 22.29 3.01
C MET A 1 -26.16 21.14 2.25
N SER A 2 -25.85 19.88 2.58
CA SER A 2 -26.45 18.74 1.90
C SER A 2 -27.97 18.72 2.17
N LYS A 3 -28.76 18.39 1.15
CA LYS A 3 -30.23 18.29 1.25
C LYS A 3 -30.68 17.15 2.18
N TYR A 4 -29.79 16.21 2.46
CA TYR A 4 -30.05 15.01 3.26
C TYR A 4 -28.97 14.87 4.35
N LYS A 5 -29.37 14.44 5.54
CA LYS A 5 -28.47 14.06 6.62
C LYS A 5 -28.33 12.53 6.61
N ALA A 6 -27.19 12.06 6.14
CA ALA A 6 -26.83 10.65 6.13
C ALA A 6 -25.95 10.32 7.33
N MET A 7 -26.01 9.07 7.78
CA MET A 7 -25.13 8.53 8.82
C MET A 7 -24.61 7.17 8.39
N LEU A 8 -23.32 6.93 8.61
CA LEU A 8 -22.67 5.65 8.35
C LEU A 8 -22.97 4.69 9.52
N LEU A 9 -23.80 3.68 9.29
CA LEU A 9 -24.09 2.63 10.28
C LEU A 9 -22.99 1.58 10.32
N LEU A 10 -22.47 1.21 9.16
CA LEU A 10 -21.41 0.23 9.02
C LEU A 10 -20.48 0.66 7.88
N GLN A 11 -19.20 0.81 8.17
CA GLN A 11 -18.20 1.20 7.17
C GLN A 11 -18.03 0.15 6.06
N GLY A 12 -18.28 -1.13 6.37
CA GLY A 12 -18.04 -2.24 5.43
C GLY A 12 -16.57 -2.62 5.35
N LYS A 13 -16.23 -3.47 4.37
CA LYS A 13 -14.88 -4.02 4.16
C LYS A 13 -14.31 -3.62 2.81
N LEU A 14 -13.04 -3.19 2.82
CA LEU A 14 -12.23 -3.07 1.61
C LEU A 14 -11.68 -4.46 1.27
N VAL A 15 -12.04 -4.96 0.09
CA VAL A 15 -11.61 -6.27 -0.40
C VAL A 15 -10.58 -6.07 -1.51
N GLN A 16 -9.41 -6.70 -1.39
CA GLN A 16 -8.28 -6.49 -2.30
C GLN A 16 -8.62 -6.73 -3.77
N THR A 17 -9.33 -7.82 -4.06
CA THR A 17 -9.71 -8.21 -5.42
C THR A 17 -10.75 -7.27 -6.05
N LEU A 18 -11.61 -6.66 -5.22
CA LEU A 18 -12.67 -5.77 -5.68
C LEU A 18 -12.21 -4.32 -5.79
N HIS A 19 -11.42 -3.82 -4.84
CA HIS A 19 -11.07 -2.40 -4.75
C HIS A 19 -9.72 -2.08 -5.40
N PHE A 20 -8.85 -3.08 -5.57
CA PHE A 20 -7.51 -2.89 -6.12
C PHE A 20 -7.18 -3.90 -7.24
N GLY A 21 -8.20 -4.57 -7.78
CA GLY A 21 -8.07 -5.50 -8.91
C GLY A 21 -8.47 -4.89 -10.26
N PRO A 22 -8.59 -5.71 -11.31
CA PRO A 22 -8.91 -5.25 -12.67
C PRO A 22 -10.23 -4.49 -12.79
N TYR A 23 -11.22 -4.87 -11.98
CA TYR A 23 -12.56 -4.28 -11.94
C TYR A 23 -12.72 -3.21 -10.86
N ALA A 24 -11.60 -2.75 -10.28
CA ALA A 24 -11.59 -1.77 -9.20
C ALA A 24 -12.43 -0.55 -9.50
N LYS A 25 -12.40 -0.03 -10.73
CA LYS A 25 -13.14 1.18 -11.09
C LYS A 25 -14.63 1.14 -10.71
N ASN A 26 -15.25 -0.04 -10.69
CA ASN A 26 -16.67 -0.19 -10.32
C ASN A 26 -16.93 0.07 -8.82
N TRP A 27 -15.91 -0.08 -7.97
CA TRP A 27 -15.97 0.04 -6.51
C TRP A 27 -15.48 1.41 -6.02
N TRP A 28 -15.29 2.37 -6.92
CA TRP A 28 -14.81 3.72 -6.62
C TRP A 28 -15.64 4.79 -7.33
N ILE A 29 -16.29 5.66 -6.54
CA ILE A 29 -17.20 6.69 -7.02
C ILE A 29 -16.56 8.08 -6.87
N SER A 30 -16.72 8.93 -7.88
CA SER A 30 -16.35 10.34 -7.80
C SER A 30 -17.43 11.14 -7.09
N CYS A 31 -17.08 11.87 -6.04
CA CYS A 31 -17.91 12.95 -5.51
C CYS A 31 -17.45 14.24 -6.14
N LEU A 32 -18.41 15.07 -6.57
CA LEU A 32 -18.20 16.35 -7.27
C LEU A 32 -16.98 17.09 -6.71
N THR A 33 -15.89 17.04 -7.46
CA THR A 33 -14.68 17.83 -7.24
C THR A 33 -14.43 18.55 -8.55
N HIS A 34 -14.49 19.88 -8.48
CA HIS A 34 -14.23 20.76 -9.60
C HIS A 34 -12.71 20.87 -9.79
N ASP A 35 -12.11 19.83 -10.35
CA ASP A 35 -10.77 19.92 -10.92
C ASP A 35 -10.77 19.20 -12.28
N LEU A 36 -10.37 19.93 -13.32
CA LEU A 36 -10.42 19.45 -14.70
C LEU A 36 -9.29 18.45 -15.02
N THR A 37 -8.26 18.37 -14.17
CA THR A 37 -7.03 17.61 -14.46
C THR A 37 -6.97 16.24 -13.79
N TYR A 38 -7.66 16.05 -12.66
CA TYR A 38 -7.82 14.75 -11.99
C TYR A 38 -9.01 14.78 -11.01
N THR A 39 -9.63 13.62 -10.77
CA THR A 39 -10.82 13.50 -9.91
C THR A 39 -10.59 12.44 -8.83
N PHE A 40 -10.72 12.84 -7.57
CA PHE A 40 -10.64 11.92 -6.44
C PHE A 40 -11.82 10.96 -6.38
N LEU A 41 -11.57 9.74 -5.93
CA LEU A 41 -12.57 8.69 -5.82
C LEU A 41 -12.68 8.16 -4.41
N TYR A 42 -13.92 7.91 -4.00
CA TYR A 42 -14.26 7.36 -2.70
C TYR A 42 -14.67 5.89 -2.84
N PRO A 43 -14.26 5.02 -1.90
CA PRO A 43 -14.54 3.60 -1.99
C PRO A 43 -16.02 3.32 -1.74
N VAL A 44 -16.53 2.28 -2.37
CA VAL A 44 -17.83 1.68 -2.07
C VAL A 44 -17.56 0.39 -1.32
N CYS A 45 -17.46 0.44 0.00
CA CYS A 45 -17.03 -0.74 0.76
C CYS A 45 -18.08 -1.87 0.71
N LEU A 46 -17.62 -3.13 0.64
CA LEU A 46 -18.52 -4.28 0.67
C LEU A 46 -19.24 -4.37 2.01
N SER A 47 -20.54 -4.65 1.99
CA SER A 47 -21.40 -4.68 3.20
C SER A 47 -21.50 -3.34 3.93
N MET A 48 -21.08 -2.23 3.31
CA MET A 48 -21.31 -0.89 3.85
C MET A 48 -22.81 -0.64 4.03
N LYS A 49 -23.16 0.00 5.15
CA LYS A 49 -24.53 0.42 5.45
C LYS A 49 -24.60 1.89 5.84
N THR A 50 -25.52 2.62 5.23
CA THR A 50 -25.82 4.01 5.56
C THR A 50 -27.30 4.16 5.83
N ILE A 51 -27.65 5.06 6.73
CA ILE A 51 -29.03 5.46 7.00
C ILE A 51 -29.21 6.93 6.69
N THR A 52 -30.31 7.26 6.04
CA THR A 52 -30.65 8.64 5.70
C THR A 52 -32.14 8.86 5.90
N ILE A 53 -32.47 9.99 6.52
CA ILE A 53 -33.86 10.37 6.75
C ILE A 53 -34.35 11.15 5.53
N VAL A 54 -35.36 10.61 4.85
CA VAL A 54 -36.03 11.26 3.72
C VAL A 54 -37.53 11.31 4.03
N ASN A 55 -38.12 12.51 4.03
CA ASN A 55 -39.54 12.71 4.36
C ASN A 55 -39.97 12.03 5.66
N HIS A 56 -39.17 12.21 6.73
CA HIS A 56 -39.41 11.63 8.06
C HIS A 56 -39.43 10.09 8.12
N ARG A 57 -38.93 9.40 7.08
CA ARG A 57 -38.70 7.96 7.07
C ARG A 57 -37.23 7.64 6.93
N ASP A 58 -36.83 6.56 7.57
CA ASP A 58 -35.47 6.03 7.49
C ASP A 58 -35.30 5.19 6.24
N PHE A 59 -34.24 5.47 5.49
CA PHE A 59 -33.79 4.68 4.35
C PHE A 59 -32.41 4.12 4.65
N ILE A 60 -32.34 2.80 4.83
CA ILE A 60 -31.11 2.07 5.04
C ILE A 60 -30.65 1.49 3.71
N ILE A 61 -29.45 1.86 3.28
CA ILE A 61 -28.83 1.36 2.04
C ILE A 61 -27.74 0.38 2.44
N THR A 62 -27.73 -0.80 1.83
CA THR A 62 -26.69 -1.81 2.00
C THR A 62 -26.00 -2.10 0.66
N VAL A 63 -24.67 -2.09 0.67
CA VAL A 63 -23.85 -2.52 -0.47
C VAL A 63 -23.68 -4.02 -0.44
N VAL A 64 -24.00 -4.69 -1.54
CA VAL A 64 -23.77 -6.11 -1.75
C VAL A 64 -22.95 -6.32 -3.02
N GLN A 65 -22.33 -7.49 -3.14
CA GLN A 65 -21.54 -7.87 -4.31
C GLN A 65 -22.38 -8.73 -5.25
N ASN A 66 -22.28 -8.48 -6.54
CA ASN A 66 -22.68 -9.44 -7.57
C ASN A 66 -21.57 -9.52 -8.62
N ASN A 67 -20.89 -10.66 -8.70
CA ASN A 67 -19.65 -10.84 -9.45
C ASN A 67 -18.60 -9.78 -9.04
N PHE A 68 -18.10 -8.97 -9.98
CA PHE A 68 -17.10 -7.92 -9.74
C PHE A 68 -17.71 -6.52 -9.65
N GLU A 69 -19.02 -6.42 -9.42
CA GLU A 69 -19.73 -5.14 -9.38
C GLU A 69 -20.47 -4.95 -8.06
N PRO A 70 -20.53 -3.71 -7.55
CA PRO A 70 -21.40 -3.40 -6.44
C PRO A 70 -22.87 -3.43 -6.92
N ARG A 71 -23.73 -3.85 -5.99
CA ARG A 71 -25.18 -3.78 -6.07
C ARG A 71 -25.71 -3.20 -4.78
N TYR A 72 -26.95 -2.72 -4.83
CA TYR A 72 -27.51 -1.94 -3.75
C TYR A 72 -28.88 -2.46 -3.37
N ILE A 73 -29.11 -2.59 -2.07
CA ILE A 73 -30.41 -2.90 -1.48
C ILE A 73 -30.80 -1.72 -0.60
N CYS A 74 -32.03 -1.25 -0.74
CA CYS A 74 -32.59 -0.23 0.12
C CYS A 74 -33.73 -0.83 0.96
N GLN A 75 -33.76 -0.48 2.24
CA GLN A 75 -34.78 -0.90 3.20
C GLN A 75 -35.35 0.34 3.88
N SER A 76 -36.66 0.36 4.09
CA SER A 76 -37.36 1.39 4.87
C SER A 76 -38.53 0.75 5.59
N GLU A 77 -38.50 0.72 6.92
CA GLU A 77 -39.47 -0.02 7.74
C GLU A 77 -39.62 -1.48 7.27
N ALA A 78 -40.83 -1.89 6.86
CA ALA A 78 -41.12 -3.22 6.33
C ALA A 78 -40.84 -3.39 4.83
N LEU A 79 -40.49 -2.32 4.12
CA LEU A 79 -40.23 -2.34 2.68
C LEU A 79 -38.75 -2.65 2.40
N GLN A 80 -38.52 -3.47 1.38
CA GLN A 80 -37.18 -3.80 0.90
C GLN A 80 -37.15 -3.83 -0.63
N SER A 81 -36.10 -3.25 -1.22
CA SER A 81 -35.90 -3.25 -2.66
C SER A 81 -35.36 -4.61 -3.11
N ASN A 82 -35.55 -4.90 -4.40
CA ASN A 82 -34.72 -5.87 -5.09
C ASN A 82 -33.24 -5.43 -5.10
N ILE A 83 -32.36 -6.34 -5.49
CA ILE A 83 -30.93 -6.05 -5.70
C ILE A 83 -30.80 -5.16 -6.95
N CYS A 84 -30.55 -3.87 -6.75
CA CYS A 84 -30.48 -2.87 -7.83
C CYS A 84 -29.05 -2.64 -8.32
N ARG A 85 -28.92 -2.18 -9.57
CA ARG A 85 -27.62 -1.89 -10.20
C ARG A 85 -27.07 -0.53 -9.83
N SER A 86 -27.93 0.39 -9.39
CA SER A 86 -27.53 1.72 -8.95
C SER A 86 -28.19 2.11 -7.63
N LEU A 87 -27.55 3.03 -6.90
CA LEU A 87 -28.06 3.59 -5.66
C LEU A 87 -29.40 4.32 -5.88
N SER A 88 -29.46 5.17 -6.91
CA SER A 88 -30.65 5.95 -7.24
C SER A 88 -31.85 5.05 -7.55
N GLU A 89 -31.63 3.93 -8.23
CA GLU A 89 -32.67 2.92 -8.52
C GLU A 89 -33.19 2.28 -7.23
N ALA A 90 -32.30 1.82 -6.34
CA ALA A 90 -32.68 1.17 -5.07
C ALA A 90 -33.56 2.09 -4.21
N ILE A 91 -33.13 3.34 -4.05
CA ILE A 91 -33.81 4.33 -3.20
C ILE A 91 -35.11 4.78 -3.86
N THR A 92 -35.10 5.08 -5.16
CA THR A 92 -36.30 5.54 -5.88
C THR A 92 -37.38 4.46 -5.88
N SER A 93 -37.01 3.18 -5.96
CA SER A 93 -37.93 2.05 -5.87
C SER A 93 -38.65 2.00 -4.51
N ILE A 94 -37.91 2.13 -3.41
CA ILE A 94 -38.50 2.13 -2.06
C ILE A 94 -39.32 3.39 -1.80
N TYR A 95 -38.83 4.54 -2.26
CA TYR A 95 -39.53 5.81 -2.10
C TYR A 95 -40.89 5.77 -2.83
N GLN A 96 -40.93 5.22 -4.04
CA GLN A 96 -42.17 5.03 -4.80
C GLN A 96 -43.16 4.11 -4.07
N GLN A 97 -42.69 3.03 -3.46
CA GLN A 97 -43.54 2.12 -2.69
C GLN A 97 -44.06 2.75 -1.39
N ALA A 98 -43.22 3.53 -0.70
CA ALA A 98 -43.58 4.15 0.57
C ALA A 98 -44.54 5.34 0.42
N PHE A 99 -44.39 6.13 -0.65
CA PHE A 99 -45.11 7.40 -0.81
C PHE A 99 -46.01 7.46 -2.05
N PHE A 100 -46.08 6.38 -2.84
CA PHE A 100 -46.87 6.31 -4.08
C PHE A 100 -46.56 7.45 -5.09
N THR A 101 -45.34 7.98 -5.06
CA THR A 101 -44.89 9.10 -5.92
C THR A 101 -43.64 8.76 -6.71
N LYS A 102 -43.61 9.13 -8.01
CA LYS A 102 -42.49 8.87 -8.93
C LYS A 102 -41.35 9.88 -8.81
N THR A 103 -40.89 10.14 -7.59
CA THR A 103 -39.76 11.06 -7.36
C THR A 103 -38.44 10.33 -7.56
N ARG A 104 -37.58 10.83 -8.45
CA ARG A 104 -36.22 10.32 -8.61
C ARG A 104 -35.29 10.97 -7.60
N LEU A 105 -34.63 10.16 -6.78
CA LEU A 105 -33.66 10.62 -5.79
C LEU A 105 -32.23 10.38 -6.28
N ASP A 106 -31.32 11.28 -5.94
CA ASP A 106 -29.89 11.11 -6.20
C ASP A 106 -29.29 10.22 -5.11
N GLY A 107 -28.92 9.00 -5.50
CA GLY A 107 -28.43 8.01 -4.57
C GLY A 107 -27.09 8.35 -3.92
N LEU A 108 -26.23 9.17 -4.55
CA LEU A 108 -24.96 9.59 -3.93
C LEU A 108 -25.20 10.59 -2.82
N LEU A 109 -26.10 11.55 -3.07
CA LEU A 109 -26.50 12.52 -2.06
C LEU A 109 -27.20 11.84 -0.89
N VAL A 110 -28.12 10.92 -1.17
CA VAL A 110 -28.83 10.18 -0.13
C VAL A 110 -27.90 9.26 0.64
N MET A 111 -26.93 8.61 0.01
CA MET A 111 -25.97 7.73 0.71
C MET A 111 -24.91 8.50 1.52
N GLY A 112 -24.84 9.84 1.39
CA GLY A 112 -23.93 10.66 2.18
C GLY A 112 -22.54 10.83 1.58
N TYR A 113 -22.34 10.51 0.30
CA TYR A 113 -21.07 10.72 -0.39
C TYR A 113 -20.71 12.20 -0.58
N CYS A 114 -21.65 13.12 -0.36
CA CYS A 114 -21.38 14.56 -0.28
C CYS A 114 -21.19 15.07 1.15
N ASP A 115 -21.17 14.18 2.15
CA ASP A 115 -20.84 14.51 3.53
C ASP A 115 -19.34 14.31 3.78
N SER A 116 -18.66 15.36 4.25
CA SER A 116 -17.22 15.33 4.48
C SER A 116 -16.80 14.36 5.57
N GLU A 117 -17.63 14.15 6.60
CA GLU A 117 -17.30 13.23 7.70
C GLU A 117 -17.40 11.77 7.26
N ILE A 118 -18.45 11.43 6.51
CA ILE A 118 -18.57 10.08 5.93
C ILE A 118 -17.40 9.81 4.98
N CYS A 119 -17.06 10.77 4.12
CA CYS A 119 -15.91 10.66 3.22
C CYS A 119 -14.59 10.47 3.96
N LYS A 120 -14.34 11.22 5.06
CA LYS A 120 -13.16 11.03 5.91
C LYS A 120 -13.13 9.64 6.55
N MET A 121 -14.26 9.17 7.08
CA MET A 121 -14.35 7.83 7.67
C MET A 121 -14.03 6.74 6.65
N LEU A 122 -14.58 6.82 5.44
CA LEU A 122 -14.31 5.87 4.36
C LEU A 122 -12.83 5.83 3.95
N LEU A 123 -12.15 6.97 4.00
CA LEU A 123 -10.73 7.10 3.65
C LEU A 123 -9.77 6.75 4.78
N SER A 124 -10.24 6.68 6.04
CA SER A 124 -9.38 6.49 7.22
C SER A 124 -8.51 5.22 7.20
N SER A 125 -8.99 4.15 6.55
CA SER A 125 -8.31 2.86 6.44
C SER A 125 -7.59 2.66 5.10
N ILE A 126 -7.54 3.71 4.26
CA ILE A 126 -6.94 3.65 2.93
C ILE A 126 -5.56 4.31 2.94
N TYR A 127 -4.54 3.54 2.55
CA TYR A 127 -3.18 4.04 2.39
C TYR A 127 -3.04 5.03 1.22
N PHE A 128 -3.75 4.76 0.11
CA PHE A 128 -3.67 5.57 -1.10
C PHE A 128 -5.07 5.95 -1.60
N HIS A 129 -5.36 7.25 -1.61
CA HIS A 129 -6.60 7.79 -2.13
C HIS A 129 -6.60 7.69 -3.66
N SER A 130 -7.42 6.77 -4.18
CA SER A 130 -7.59 6.54 -5.61
C SER A 130 -8.09 7.79 -6.34
N TYR A 131 -7.66 7.96 -7.59
CA TYR A 131 -8.10 9.07 -8.44
C TYR A 131 -8.14 8.67 -9.91
N THR A 132 -8.88 9.42 -10.69
CA THR A 132 -8.95 9.30 -12.16
C THR A 132 -8.24 10.48 -12.81
N ILE A 133 -7.52 10.22 -13.89
CA ILE A 133 -6.95 11.25 -14.77
C ILE A 133 -7.49 11.03 -16.18
N THR A 134 -7.69 12.12 -16.90
CA THR A 134 -8.09 12.09 -18.30
C THR A 134 -6.88 12.31 -19.18
N THR A 135 -6.69 11.46 -20.19
CA THR A 135 -5.59 11.56 -21.14
C THR A 135 -6.13 11.31 -22.54
N GLY A 136 -6.32 12.37 -23.30
CA GLY A 136 -7.06 12.32 -24.57
C GLY A 136 -8.48 11.79 -24.34
N SER A 137 -8.81 10.66 -24.97
CA SER A 137 -10.11 9.98 -24.82
C SER A 137 -10.14 8.91 -23.72
N LEU A 138 -9.05 8.74 -22.96
CA LEU A 138 -8.92 7.68 -21.97
C LEU A 138 -9.09 8.23 -20.55
N ASN A 139 -9.87 7.52 -19.75
CA ASN A 139 -9.99 7.77 -18.31
C ASN A 139 -9.18 6.72 -17.56
N LEU A 140 -7.97 7.08 -17.16
CA LEU A 140 -7.10 6.22 -16.39
C LEU A 140 -7.42 6.36 -14.91
N THR A 141 -7.61 5.23 -14.24
CA THR A 141 -7.85 5.21 -12.80
C THR A 141 -6.67 4.58 -12.10
N ILE A 142 -6.13 5.26 -11.09
CA ILE A 142 -5.00 4.81 -10.29
C ILE A 142 -5.54 4.43 -8.91
N PHE A 143 -5.25 3.21 -8.46
CA PHE A 143 -5.75 2.67 -7.18
C PHE A 143 -4.63 2.33 -6.20
N GLY A 144 -3.38 2.37 -6.64
CA GLY A 144 -2.24 2.04 -5.80
C GLY A 144 -0.99 2.75 -6.27
N ILE A 145 -0.13 3.04 -5.30
CA ILE A 145 1.20 3.58 -5.53
C ILE A 145 2.23 2.60 -4.97
N GLY A 146 3.28 2.35 -5.75
CA GLY A 146 4.46 1.62 -5.33
C GLY A 146 5.68 2.41 -5.78
N LYS A 147 6.76 2.40 -4.99
CA LYS A 147 7.90 3.30 -5.20
C LYS A 147 9.21 2.55 -5.43
N SER A 148 10.08 3.13 -6.25
CA SER A 148 11.46 2.70 -6.46
C SER A 148 12.38 3.89 -6.75
N ASN A 149 13.69 3.63 -6.77
CA ASN A 149 14.67 4.59 -7.26
C ASN A 149 14.88 4.47 -8.80
N ASN A 150 13.96 3.83 -9.53
CA ASN A 150 14.11 3.62 -10.97
C ASN A 150 13.51 4.79 -11.77
N PRO A 151 14.34 5.70 -12.34
CA PRO A 151 13.83 6.84 -13.10
C PRO A 151 13.09 6.41 -14.37
N ASN A 152 13.43 5.25 -14.95
CA ASN A 152 12.77 4.74 -16.16
C ASN A 152 11.29 4.37 -15.92
N TRP A 153 10.89 4.20 -14.67
CA TRP A 153 9.49 3.96 -14.28
C TRP A 153 8.86 5.19 -13.63
N ASN A 154 9.46 6.38 -13.81
CA ASN A 154 9.09 7.58 -13.05
C ASN A 154 9.03 7.29 -11.55
N TYR A 155 9.96 6.48 -11.05
CA TYR A 155 10.06 6.05 -9.65
C TYR A 155 8.90 5.18 -9.14
N ALA A 156 8.05 4.63 -10.03
CA ALA A 156 7.03 3.63 -9.67
C ALA A 156 7.67 2.25 -9.38
N ARG A 157 6.94 1.33 -8.74
CA ARG A 157 7.32 -0.09 -8.52
C ARG A 157 6.12 -0.94 -8.09
N LYS A 158 6.38 -2.20 -7.71
CA LYS A 158 5.46 -3.09 -6.99
C LYS A 158 4.64 -2.31 -5.96
N GLY A 159 3.32 -2.45 -6.07
CA GLY A 159 2.33 -1.66 -5.32
C GLY A 159 1.60 -0.63 -6.20
N TYR A 160 2.21 -0.19 -7.31
CA TYR A 160 1.55 0.64 -8.29
C TYR A 160 0.52 -0.18 -9.08
N ARG A 161 -0.70 0.35 -9.19
CA ARG A 161 -1.81 -0.28 -9.93
C ARG A 161 -2.66 0.79 -10.59
N SER A 162 -2.93 0.61 -11.89
CA SER A 162 -3.89 1.44 -12.62
C SER A 162 -4.70 0.61 -13.61
N SER A 163 -5.82 1.17 -14.05
CA SER A 163 -6.62 0.58 -15.11
C SER A 163 -7.33 1.61 -15.95
N PHE A 164 -7.59 1.27 -17.20
CA PHE A 164 -8.51 2.03 -18.04
C PHE A 164 -9.32 1.11 -18.95
N VAL A 165 -10.40 1.66 -19.47
CA VAL A 165 -11.27 0.98 -20.42
C VAL A 165 -10.97 1.53 -21.81
N HIS A 166 -10.82 0.65 -22.79
CA HIS A 166 -10.70 1.04 -24.19
C HIS A 166 -11.51 0.10 -25.08
N ASN A 167 -12.17 0.68 -26.08
CA ASN A 167 -12.95 -0.08 -27.06
C ASN A 167 -12.06 -0.41 -28.25
N PHE A 168 -11.78 -1.70 -28.45
CA PHE A 168 -11.01 -2.20 -29.58
C PHE A 168 -11.89 -3.10 -30.44
N ARG A 169 -12.00 -2.82 -31.74
CA ARG A 169 -12.83 -3.59 -32.70
C ARG A 169 -14.28 -3.84 -32.21
N LYS A 170 -14.92 -2.81 -31.62
CA LYS A 170 -16.26 -2.84 -31.00
C LYS A 170 -16.38 -3.71 -29.73
N THR A 171 -15.26 -4.19 -29.19
CA THR A 171 -15.19 -4.91 -27.93
C THR A 171 -14.66 -4.00 -26.83
N ARG A 172 -15.36 -3.95 -25.69
CA ARG A 172 -14.91 -3.21 -24.52
C ARG A 172 -13.89 -4.05 -23.75
N LEU A 173 -12.66 -3.55 -23.67
CA LEU A 173 -11.55 -4.20 -22.97
C LEU A 173 -11.12 -3.36 -21.77
N ILE A 174 -10.65 -4.04 -20.72
CA ILE A 174 -10.03 -3.42 -19.56
C ILE A 174 -8.55 -3.72 -19.58
N PHE A 175 -7.73 -2.67 -19.54
CA PHE A 175 -6.29 -2.76 -19.42
C PHE A 175 -5.95 -2.52 -17.96
N PHE A 176 -5.48 -3.55 -17.27
CA PHE A 176 -4.98 -3.47 -15.89
C PHE A 176 -3.46 -3.46 -15.92
N GLN A 177 -2.87 -2.47 -15.26
CA GLN A 177 -1.44 -2.17 -15.34
C GLN A 177 -0.85 -2.19 -13.95
N GLU A 178 0.26 -2.90 -13.79
CA GLU A 178 0.98 -3.00 -12.52
C GLU A 178 2.49 -3.14 -12.77
N PHE A 179 3.25 -3.05 -11.69
CA PHE A 179 4.68 -3.35 -11.70
C PHE A 179 4.96 -4.53 -10.78
N ASN A 180 5.88 -5.40 -11.19
CA ASN A 180 6.55 -6.30 -10.27
C ASN A 180 7.93 -5.70 -9.88
N ASN A 181 8.84 -6.51 -9.32
CA ASN A 181 10.15 -5.99 -8.90
C ASN A 181 11.09 -5.65 -10.06
N LYS A 182 10.88 -6.24 -11.25
CA LYS A 182 11.80 -6.21 -12.40
C LYS A 182 11.16 -5.73 -13.71
N GLU A 183 9.84 -5.77 -13.82
CA GLU A 183 9.09 -5.59 -15.05
C GLU A 183 7.80 -4.81 -14.78
N ALA A 184 7.35 -4.10 -15.82
CA ALA A 184 5.98 -3.65 -15.93
C ALA A 184 5.11 -4.79 -16.50
N ILE A 185 3.83 -4.78 -16.16
CA ILE A 185 2.86 -5.79 -16.59
C ILE A 185 1.59 -5.09 -17.05
N VAL A 186 1.06 -5.49 -18.20
CA VAL A 186 -0.26 -5.10 -18.67
C VAL A 186 -1.09 -6.36 -18.92
N ARG A 187 -2.20 -6.48 -18.20
CA ARG A 187 -3.16 -7.57 -18.32
C ARG A 187 -4.45 -7.05 -18.95
N ILE A 188 -4.95 -7.76 -19.95
CA ILE A 188 -6.16 -7.38 -20.67
C ILE A 188 -7.28 -8.30 -20.22
N TYR A 189 -8.40 -7.69 -19.85
CA TYR A 189 -9.60 -8.40 -19.42
C TYR A 189 -10.79 -8.12 -20.32
N GLN A 190 -11.59 -9.16 -20.54
CA GLN A 190 -12.87 -9.11 -21.24
C GLN A 190 -13.86 -10.03 -20.50
N ASN A 191 -15.09 -9.57 -20.29
CA ASN A 191 -16.16 -10.38 -19.68
C ASN A 191 -15.75 -11.10 -18.37
N PHE A 192 -15.02 -10.42 -17.48
CA PHE A 192 -14.53 -10.96 -16.20
C PHE A 192 -13.44 -12.03 -16.31
N GLN A 193 -12.82 -12.18 -17.48
CA GLN A 193 -11.74 -13.12 -17.72
C GLN A 193 -10.50 -12.40 -18.26
N GLU A 194 -9.32 -12.86 -17.83
CA GLU A 194 -8.03 -12.42 -18.37
C GLU A 194 -7.84 -13.08 -19.74
N ILE A 195 -7.69 -12.29 -20.80
CA ILE A 195 -7.51 -12.80 -22.16
C ILE A 195 -6.05 -12.82 -22.59
N GLN A 196 -5.24 -11.88 -22.09
CA GLN A 196 -3.85 -11.75 -22.49
C GLN A 196 -3.05 -10.95 -21.45
N THR A 197 -1.78 -11.30 -21.31
CA THR A 197 -0.83 -10.59 -20.44
C THR A 197 0.44 -10.29 -21.20
N PHE A 198 0.95 -9.07 -21.04
CA PHE A 198 2.20 -8.58 -21.61
C PHE A 198 3.13 -8.13 -20.49
N CYS A 199 4.41 -8.48 -20.60
CA CYS A 199 5.45 -8.08 -19.67
C CYS A 199 6.67 -7.54 -20.42
N ASP A 200 7.30 -6.51 -19.86
CA ASP A 200 8.59 -6.00 -20.31
C ASP A 200 9.26 -5.18 -19.21
N THR A 201 10.51 -4.82 -19.45
CA THR A 201 11.39 -4.00 -18.60
C THR A 201 10.84 -2.61 -18.28
N ASN A 202 9.99 -2.02 -19.11
CA ASN A 202 9.43 -0.68 -18.88
C ASN A 202 8.09 -0.44 -19.61
N PRO A 203 7.30 0.58 -19.20
CA PRO A 203 6.00 0.87 -19.79
C PRO A 203 6.00 1.08 -21.30
N ASN A 204 7.00 1.78 -21.85
CA ASN A 204 7.05 2.09 -23.29
C ASN A 204 7.29 0.82 -24.11
N SER A 205 8.19 -0.06 -23.68
CA SER A 205 8.44 -1.32 -24.36
C SER A 205 7.19 -2.21 -24.40
N ILE A 206 6.40 -2.27 -23.32
CA ILE A 206 5.14 -3.03 -23.31
C ILE A 206 4.13 -2.47 -24.30
N TRP A 207 3.89 -1.16 -24.26
CA TRP A 207 2.89 -0.55 -25.14
C TRP A 207 3.30 -0.60 -26.62
N ASN A 208 4.59 -0.56 -26.91
CA ASN A 208 5.11 -0.85 -28.25
C ASN A 208 4.83 -2.30 -28.68
N LYS A 209 4.96 -3.28 -27.77
CA LYS A 209 4.62 -4.70 -28.04
C LYS A 209 3.12 -4.91 -28.26
N ILE A 210 2.26 -4.22 -27.52
CA ILE A 210 0.80 -4.31 -27.69
C ILE A 210 0.39 -3.71 -29.05
N GLY A 211 1.05 -2.65 -29.49
CA GLY A 211 0.89 -2.11 -30.85
C GLY A 211 -0.43 -1.36 -31.09
N ILE A 212 -1.14 -0.99 -30.02
CA ILE A 212 -2.33 -0.12 -30.07
C ILE A 212 -2.06 1.14 -29.25
N LEU A 213 -2.90 2.17 -29.43
CA LEU A 213 -2.76 3.45 -28.72
C LEU A 213 -1.37 4.09 -28.90
N THR A 214 -0.76 3.87 -30.07
CA THR A 214 0.62 4.28 -30.41
C THR A 214 0.82 5.80 -30.42
N GLN A 215 -0.27 6.57 -30.38
CA GLN A 215 -0.22 8.02 -30.18
C GLN A 215 0.21 8.44 -28.76
N PHE A 216 0.20 7.51 -27.79
CA PHE A 216 0.62 7.77 -26.42
C PHE A 216 1.89 6.98 -26.09
N THR A 217 2.75 7.57 -25.25
CA THR A 217 3.85 6.81 -24.64
C THR A 217 3.28 5.83 -23.61
N GLY A 218 3.98 4.73 -23.36
CA GLY A 218 3.59 3.81 -22.29
C GLY A 218 3.60 4.48 -20.92
N SER A 219 4.52 5.41 -20.67
CA SER A 219 4.55 6.23 -19.45
C SER A 219 3.27 7.07 -19.27
N ILE A 220 2.73 7.63 -20.36
CA ILE A 220 1.45 8.34 -20.37
C ILE A 220 0.28 7.38 -20.11
N LEU A 221 0.27 6.20 -20.73
CA LEU A 221 -0.80 5.19 -20.54
C LEU A 221 -0.81 4.59 -19.13
N PHE A 222 0.37 4.51 -18.49
CA PHE A 222 0.48 4.24 -17.06
C PHE A 222 0.20 5.48 -16.20
N GLY A 223 -0.08 6.67 -16.75
CA GLY A 223 -0.40 7.88 -15.97
C GLY A 223 0.74 8.41 -15.12
N LEU A 224 1.97 7.99 -15.40
CA LEU A 224 3.16 8.33 -14.61
C LEU A 224 3.66 9.74 -14.88
N GLU A 225 3.29 10.30 -16.03
CA GLU A 225 3.72 11.63 -16.43
C GLU A 225 2.89 12.76 -15.82
N HIS A 226 1.74 12.43 -15.21
CA HIS A 226 0.84 13.40 -14.60
C HIS A 226 1.50 14.10 -13.41
N GLU A 227 1.37 15.44 -13.33
CA GLU A 227 2.04 16.26 -12.33
C GLU A 227 1.68 15.88 -10.90
N TRP A 228 0.41 15.53 -10.64
CA TRP A 228 -0.03 15.07 -9.34
C TRP A 228 0.71 13.80 -8.93
N MET A 229 0.82 12.83 -9.85
CA MET A 229 1.52 11.58 -9.59
C MET A 229 3.00 11.81 -9.30
N LYS A 230 3.67 12.62 -10.12
CA LYS A 230 5.07 13.03 -9.90
C LYS A 230 5.25 13.71 -8.54
N SER A 231 4.35 14.63 -8.19
CA SER A 231 4.38 15.32 -6.89
C SER A 231 4.20 14.36 -5.72
N LYS A 232 3.31 13.36 -5.85
CA LYS A 232 3.02 12.40 -4.79
C LYS A 232 4.20 11.44 -4.59
N ILE A 233 4.79 10.93 -5.68
CA ILE A 233 5.99 10.10 -5.59
C ILE A 233 7.16 10.90 -5.00
N SER A 234 7.34 12.15 -5.42
CA SER A 234 8.35 13.06 -4.85
C SER A 234 8.14 13.33 -3.35
N LYS A 235 6.91 13.61 -2.91
CA LYS A 235 6.58 13.77 -1.48
C LYS A 235 6.85 12.49 -0.69
N GLU A 236 6.52 11.32 -1.21
CA GLU A 236 6.80 10.03 -0.57
C GLU A 236 8.31 9.69 -0.54
N LEU A 237 9.08 10.15 -1.52
CA LEU A 237 10.55 10.09 -1.51
C LEU A 237 11.13 11.04 -0.45
N THR A 238 10.61 12.25 -0.34
CA THR A 238 11.01 13.22 0.70
C THR A 238 10.65 12.72 2.09
N LEU A 239 9.48 12.11 2.30
CA LEU A 239 9.07 11.52 3.58
C LEU A 239 9.98 10.35 3.98
N LEU A 240 10.47 9.59 2.98
CA LEU A 240 11.49 8.56 3.19
C LEU A 240 12.81 9.20 3.62
N CYS A 241 13.22 10.32 3.01
CA CYS A 241 14.36 11.09 3.46
C CYS A 241 14.15 11.59 4.89
N THR A 242 13.01 12.16 5.27
CA THR A 242 12.78 12.66 6.64
C THR A 242 12.77 11.55 7.68
N LYS A 243 12.13 10.40 7.41
CA LYS A 243 12.20 9.22 8.28
C LYS A 243 13.63 8.69 8.35
N LYS A 244 14.33 8.56 7.21
CA LYS A 244 15.77 8.22 7.17
C LYS A 244 16.63 9.23 7.91
N TYR A 245 16.32 10.53 7.91
CA TYR A 245 17.05 11.56 8.67
C TYR A 245 16.88 11.39 10.17
N GLN A 246 15.68 11.03 10.63
CA GLN A 246 15.42 10.73 12.03
C GLN A 246 16.15 9.46 12.48
N TYR A 247 16.19 8.43 11.62
CA TYR A 247 17.02 7.25 11.84
C TYR A 247 18.52 7.54 11.73
N VAL A 248 18.98 8.40 10.82
CA VAL A 248 20.39 8.81 10.67
C VAL A 248 20.86 9.63 11.89
N TYR A 249 19.98 10.44 12.48
CA TYR A 249 20.28 11.16 13.73
C TYR A 249 20.36 10.19 14.92
N LYS A 250 19.40 9.25 15.02
CA LYS A 250 19.44 8.17 16.02
C LYS A 250 20.64 7.25 15.81
N MET A 251 21.01 6.99 14.55
CA MET A 251 22.19 6.25 14.11
C MET A 251 23.47 6.93 14.59
N LYS A 252 23.63 8.23 14.32
CA LYS A 252 24.83 8.96 14.72
C LYS A 252 25.00 8.95 16.24
N LYS A 253 23.93 9.17 17.00
CA LYS A 253 23.97 9.17 18.47
C LYS A 253 24.30 7.78 19.05
N ASN A 254 23.63 6.73 18.57
CA ASN A 254 23.85 5.38 19.09
C ASN A 254 25.19 4.80 18.63
N PHE A 255 25.63 5.12 17.41
CA PHE A 255 26.95 4.75 16.92
C PHE A 255 28.09 5.41 17.72
N ILE A 256 27.95 6.67 18.11
CA ILE A 256 28.92 7.34 19.01
C ILE A 256 28.97 6.62 20.36
N ASN A 257 27.82 6.24 20.91
CA ASN A 257 27.78 5.47 22.15
C ASN A 257 28.47 4.11 21.99
N TRP A 258 28.26 3.40 20.88
CA TRP A 258 28.92 2.12 20.59
C TRP A 258 30.42 2.24 20.47
N LYS A 259 30.91 3.30 19.82
CA LYS A 259 32.35 3.57 19.70
C LYS A 259 33.03 3.76 21.07
N ASN A 260 32.27 4.17 22.08
CA ASN A 260 32.77 4.41 23.44
C ASN A 260 32.54 3.23 24.40
N GLN A 261 32.06 2.07 23.92
CA GLN A 261 31.89 0.88 24.75
C GLN A 261 33.23 0.18 24.99
N GLU A 262 33.36 -0.47 26.15
CA GLU A 262 34.57 -1.23 26.53
C GLU A 262 34.76 -2.49 25.65
N SER A 263 33.66 -3.07 25.12
CA SER A 263 33.72 -4.24 24.25
C SER A 263 34.06 -3.85 22.81
N ASN A 264 35.04 -4.55 22.23
CA ASN A 264 35.40 -4.42 20.82
C ASN A 264 34.51 -5.27 19.89
N ILE A 265 33.56 -6.04 20.41
CA ILE A 265 32.67 -6.94 19.65
C ILE A 265 31.22 -6.56 19.91
N ILE A 266 30.41 -6.52 18.84
CA ILE A 266 28.96 -6.34 18.90
C ILE A 266 28.25 -7.46 18.14
N GLU A 267 27.07 -7.84 18.62
CA GLU A 267 26.09 -8.62 17.86
C GLU A 267 25.09 -7.63 17.25
N LEU A 268 24.99 -7.63 15.91
CA LEU A 268 24.30 -6.60 15.15
C LEU A 268 22.80 -6.61 15.44
N THR A 269 22.17 -7.78 15.55
CA THR A 269 20.71 -7.91 15.66
C THR A 269 20.20 -7.31 16.97
N THR A 270 20.81 -7.68 18.09
CA THR A 270 20.54 -7.19 19.44
C THR A 270 20.72 -5.68 19.50
N LYS A 271 21.79 -5.17 18.87
CA LYS A 271 22.05 -3.73 18.85
C LYS A 271 21.03 -2.97 18.02
N LEU A 272 20.51 -3.56 16.95
CA LEU A 272 19.43 -2.96 16.18
C LEU A 272 18.09 -2.99 16.97
N GLN A 273 17.82 -4.05 17.73
CA GLN A 273 16.63 -4.12 18.60
C GLN A 273 16.60 -3.01 19.66
N GLU A 274 17.74 -2.51 20.13
CA GLU A 274 17.80 -1.34 21.02
C GLU A 274 17.38 -0.03 20.32
N ILE A 275 17.51 0.03 18.99
CA ILE A 275 17.28 1.23 18.18
C ILE A 275 15.84 1.29 17.68
N TYR A 276 15.29 0.14 17.31
CA TYR A 276 13.98 0.02 16.70
C TYR A 276 12.92 -0.44 17.72
N PRO A 277 11.63 -0.07 17.55
CA PRO A 277 10.56 -0.61 18.37
C PRO A 277 10.49 -2.15 18.31
N PRO A 278 9.99 -2.85 19.35
CA PRO A 278 9.95 -4.31 19.39
C PRO A 278 9.21 -4.96 18.21
N ASP A 279 8.16 -4.32 17.69
CA ASP A 279 7.33 -4.84 16.58
C ASP A 279 7.86 -4.43 15.20
N TYR A 280 9.02 -3.78 15.13
CA TYR A 280 9.57 -3.27 13.88
C TYR A 280 10.37 -4.33 13.13
N THR A 281 9.93 -4.68 11.93
CA THR A 281 10.70 -5.52 11.01
C THR A 281 11.68 -4.66 10.21
N ILE A 282 12.99 -4.88 10.42
CA ILE A 282 14.06 -4.18 9.70
C ILE A 282 14.11 -4.72 8.26
N GLU A 283 14.04 -3.82 7.27
CA GLU A 283 14.11 -4.21 5.86
C GLU A 283 15.57 -4.50 5.42
N ASP A 284 15.75 -5.36 4.41
CA ASP A 284 17.07 -5.70 3.85
C ASP A 284 17.91 -4.48 3.47
N CYS A 285 17.25 -3.44 2.95
CA CYS A 285 17.89 -2.19 2.55
C CYS A 285 18.45 -1.43 3.77
N GLU A 286 17.73 -1.42 4.89
CA GLU A 286 18.17 -0.77 6.13
C GLU A 286 19.34 -1.53 6.76
N LEU A 287 19.23 -2.86 6.79
CA LEU A 287 20.31 -3.73 7.25
C LEU A 287 21.58 -3.55 6.41
N HIS A 288 21.45 -3.42 5.09
CA HIS A 288 22.58 -3.14 4.20
C HIS A 288 23.25 -1.79 4.51
N VAL A 289 22.49 -0.76 4.85
CA VAL A 289 23.03 0.54 5.26
C VAL A 289 23.82 0.42 6.57
N TRP A 290 23.31 -0.33 7.56
CA TRP A 290 24.03 -0.59 8.82
C TRP A 290 25.38 -1.28 8.60
N LYS A 291 25.41 -2.32 7.76
CA LYS A 291 26.66 -3.03 7.41
C LYS A 291 27.66 -2.13 6.70
N THR A 292 27.17 -1.30 5.77
CA THR A 292 28.01 -0.34 5.04
C THR A 292 28.61 0.70 5.98
N LEU A 293 27.83 1.19 6.94
CA LEU A 293 28.30 2.15 7.94
C LEU A 293 29.39 1.54 8.83
N LEU A 294 29.17 0.31 9.32
CA LEU A 294 30.16 -0.40 10.14
C LEU A 294 31.49 -0.55 9.39
N GLN A 295 31.46 -0.96 8.13
CA GLN A 295 32.65 -1.05 7.28
C GLN A 295 33.35 0.30 7.11
N TYR A 296 32.60 1.37 6.82
CA TYR A 296 33.16 2.73 6.68
C TYR A 296 33.90 3.20 7.94
N THR A 297 33.46 2.75 9.10
CA THR A 297 34.03 3.12 10.40
C THR A 297 35.17 2.21 10.87
N GLY A 298 35.60 1.27 10.02
CA GLY A 298 36.70 0.34 10.29
C GLY A 298 36.29 -0.93 11.04
N CYS A 299 34.99 -1.20 11.21
CA CYS A 299 34.52 -2.45 11.77
C CYS A 299 34.56 -3.56 10.70
N THR A 300 34.88 -4.78 11.13
CA THR A 300 34.90 -5.98 10.29
C THR A 300 33.93 -7.02 10.82
N ASN A 301 33.21 -7.69 9.92
CA ASN A 301 32.38 -8.84 10.29
C ASN A 301 33.29 -10.03 10.64
N ARG A 302 33.09 -10.62 11.82
CA ARG A 302 33.85 -11.78 12.34
C ARG A 302 32.95 -12.91 12.79
N THR A 303 31.77 -13.00 12.18
CA THR A 303 30.85 -14.12 12.38
C THR A 303 31.56 -15.43 12.02
N PRO A 304 31.81 -16.34 12.98
CA PRO A 304 32.70 -17.49 12.76
C PRO A 304 32.03 -18.68 12.06
N PHE A 305 30.73 -18.58 11.75
CA PHE A 305 29.90 -19.64 11.18
C PHE A 305 29.21 -19.22 9.87
N GLY A 306 28.75 -20.20 9.09
CA GLY A 306 28.17 -20.00 7.76
C GLY A 306 26.90 -19.14 7.75
N LYS A 307 26.44 -18.76 6.55
CA LYS A 307 25.29 -17.85 6.29
C LYS A 307 23.94 -18.31 6.86
N GLU A 308 23.88 -19.47 7.50
CA GLU A 308 22.66 -20.07 8.06
C GLU A 308 22.39 -19.66 9.53
N SER A 309 23.30 -18.91 10.16
CA SER A 309 23.10 -18.43 11.52
C SER A 309 22.30 -17.12 11.57
N THR A 310 21.47 -16.98 12.62
CA THR A 310 20.69 -15.78 12.94
C THR A 310 21.52 -14.65 13.54
N PHE A 311 22.75 -14.93 13.99
CA PHE A 311 23.61 -13.96 14.67
C PHE A 311 24.66 -13.37 13.71
N GLU A 312 24.94 -12.08 13.86
CA GLU A 312 25.98 -11.42 13.07
C GLU A 312 26.89 -10.56 13.94
N PHE A 313 28.17 -10.96 14.04
CA PHE A 313 29.14 -10.33 14.93
C PHE A 313 30.10 -9.40 14.16
N TRP A 314 30.30 -8.20 14.71
CA TRP A 314 31.17 -7.17 14.15
C TRP A 314 32.18 -6.70 15.19
N THR A 315 33.41 -6.40 14.77
CA THR A 315 34.48 -5.91 15.66
C THR A 315 35.27 -4.75 15.06
N GLN A 316 35.69 -3.83 15.93
CA GLN A 316 36.62 -2.74 15.58
C GLN A 316 38.07 -3.02 16.02
N SER A 317 38.36 -4.21 16.54
CA SER A 317 39.72 -4.55 16.99
C SER A 317 40.71 -4.49 15.82
N LYS A 318 41.85 -3.82 16.04
CA LYS A 318 42.98 -3.79 15.10
C LYS A 318 43.59 -5.18 14.91
N ASP A 319 43.53 -6.02 15.94
CA ASP A 319 43.86 -7.44 15.88
C ASP A 319 42.64 -8.27 16.32
N PRO A 320 41.80 -8.73 15.37
CA PRO A 320 40.57 -9.46 15.69
C PRO A 320 40.80 -10.96 15.93
N THR A 321 42.05 -11.44 15.95
CA THR A 321 42.37 -12.87 16.02
C THR A 321 41.83 -13.51 17.31
N ASN A 322 42.02 -12.84 18.45
CA ASN A 322 41.50 -13.29 19.74
C ASN A 322 39.97 -13.27 19.78
N ASN A 323 39.36 -12.21 19.23
CA ASN A 323 37.91 -12.08 19.14
C ASN A 323 37.29 -13.22 18.32
N GLN A 324 37.92 -13.57 17.21
CA GLN A 324 37.47 -14.64 16.33
C GLN A 324 37.63 -16.03 16.98
N ALA A 325 38.75 -16.27 17.69
CA ALA A 325 38.96 -17.51 18.43
C ALA A 325 37.93 -17.69 19.56
N MET A 326 37.64 -16.62 20.30
CA MET A 326 36.67 -16.63 21.39
C MET A 326 35.24 -16.87 20.89
N LEU A 327 34.80 -16.15 19.84
CA LEU A 327 33.47 -16.36 19.24
C LEU A 327 33.31 -17.77 18.68
N LYS A 328 34.38 -18.34 18.11
CA LYS A 328 34.39 -19.71 17.61
C LYS A 328 34.24 -20.72 18.76
N GLN A 329 34.97 -20.54 19.86
CA GLN A 329 34.83 -21.40 21.05
C GLN A 329 33.43 -21.33 21.66
N LEU A 330 32.86 -20.13 21.78
CA LEU A 330 31.50 -19.96 22.31
C LEU A 330 30.45 -20.66 21.43
N TYR A 331 30.63 -20.60 20.11
CA TYR A 331 29.78 -21.30 19.16
C TYR A 331 29.94 -22.83 19.23
N GLU A 332 31.17 -23.34 19.26
CA GLU A 332 31.46 -24.78 19.39
C GLU A 332 30.90 -25.35 20.70
N ASN A 333 30.91 -24.56 21.76
CA ASN A 333 30.32 -24.90 23.06
C ASN A 333 28.78 -24.71 23.12
N ARG A 334 28.12 -24.43 21.98
CA ARG A 334 26.65 -24.28 21.83
C ARG A 334 26.02 -23.14 22.64
N TYR A 335 26.79 -22.12 23.03
CA TYR A 335 26.25 -20.94 23.71
C TYR A 335 25.38 -20.05 22.80
N PHE A 336 25.33 -20.32 21.49
CA PHE A 336 24.54 -19.59 20.51
C PHE A 336 23.45 -20.46 19.84
N SER A 337 23.01 -21.56 20.48
CA SER A 337 21.98 -22.43 19.89
C SER A 337 20.59 -21.79 19.94
N THR A 338 19.84 -21.89 18.84
CA THR A 338 18.50 -21.30 18.60
C THR A 338 17.36 -21.88 19.47
N GLU A 339 17.64 -22.56 20.58
CA GLU A 339 16.62 -23.27 21.38
C GLU A 339 16.31 -22.69 22.77
N ASN A 340 16.90 -21.58 23.24
CA ASN A 340 16.53 -20.99 24.54
C ASN A 340 16.52 -19.45 24.56
N HIS A 341 15.35 -18.85 24.28
CA HIS A 341 15.18 -17.38 24.27
C HIS A 341 15.23 -16.70 25.65
N GLU A 342 15.26 -17.42 26.77
CA GLU A 342 15.29 -16.83 28.12
C GLU A 342 16.68 -16.81 28.79
N SER A 343 17.71 -17.45 28.21
CA SER A 343 19.07 -17.49 28.81
C SER A 343 20.12 -16.58 28.16
N ASP A 344 19.84 -16.02 26.98
CA ASP A 344 20.90 -15.41 26.15
C ASP A 344 21.38 -14.04 26.64
N ALA A 345 20.51 -13.26 27.30
CA ALA A 345 20.88 -11.97 27.89
C ALA A 345 21.86 -12.11 29.07
N ALA A 346 21.69 -13.15 29.89
CA ALA A 346 22.57 -13.43 31.03
C ALA A 346 23.95 -13.92 30.58
N ILE A 347 24.02 -14.67 29.47
CA ILE A 347 25.28 -15.15 28.88
C ILE A 347 26.10 -13.97 28.31
N LEU A 348 25.45 -13.01 27.65
CA LEU A 348 26.10 -11.80 27.14
C LEU A 348 26.62 -10.88 28.27
N GLU A 349 25.89 -10.74 29.38
CA GLU A 349 26.38 -10.05 30.57
C GLU A 349 27.60 -10.77 31.18
N CYS A 350 27.58 -12.10 31.24
CA CYS A 350 28.70 -12.89 31.76
C CYS A 350 29.97 -12.74 30.89
N ILE A 351 29.82 -12.73 29.56
CA ILE A 351 30.93 -12.50 28.62
C ILE A 351 31.50 -11.09 28.76
N SER A 352 30.65 -10.08 29.01
CA SER A 352 31.09 -8.70 29.26
C SER A 352 31.85 -8.55 30.59
N GLY A 353 31.51 -9.35 31.60
CA GLY A 353 32.19 -9.41 32.89
C GLY A 353 33.55 -10.11 32.82
N CYS A 354 33.71 -11.16 32.02
CA CYS A 354 34.99 -11.87 31.85
C CYS A 354 36.04 -11.06 31.07
N LEU A 355 35.64 -10.04 30.32
CA LEU A 355 36.54 -9.12 29.60
C LEU A 355 37.15 -8.02 30.50
N ARG A 356 36.93 -8.06 31.82
CA ARG A 356 37.48 -7.12 32.82
C ARG A 356 38.77 -7.61 33.52
N CYS A 357 39.47 -8.60 32.98
CA CYS A 357 40.79 -9.02 33.47
C CYS A 357 41.85 -8.94 32.38
#